data_AF-F6SZF0-F1
#
_entry.id   AF-F6SZF0-F1
#
_cell.length_a   1.000
_cell.length_b   1.000
_cell.length_c   1.000
_cell.angle_alpha   90.00
_cell.angle_beta   90.00
_cell.angle_gamma   90.00
#
_symmetry.space_group_name_H-M   'P 1'
#
loop_
_entity.id
_entity.type
_entity.pdbx_description
1 polymer ?
#
loop_
_entity_poly.entity_id
_entity_poly.type
_entity_poly.pdbx_seq_one_letter_code
_entity_poly.pdbx_strand_id
1 'polypeptide(L)'
;MKKGHWVVLDELNLASQSVLESLNSVFDHRGELYVPELARSFLVNRDQTKIFACQNPVHEGGGRRGLPKSFLNRFTQVYVRGLAGEDMEFILNNSFPQIPPDVMKLMVKFNQQVNTSHCRVMKTPHAYCRVMYTPHAYC
;
A
#
# COMPACT_ATOMS: atom_id res chain seq x y z
N MET A 1 -3.79 6.14 -17.97
CA MET A 1 -5.05 6.03 -17.19
C MET A 1 -6.31 6.44 -17.98
N LYS A 2 -6.25 6.49 -19.31
CA LYS A 2 -7.42 6.85 -20.15
C LYS A 2 -8.42 5.71 -20.36
N LYS A 3 -8.00 4.47 -20.09
CA LYS A 3 -8.78 3.24 -20.28
C LYS A 3 -9.51 2.77 -19.01
N GLY A 4 -9.53 3.57 -17.93
CA GLY A 4 -10.29 3.23 -16.73
C GLY A 4 -9.73 2.07 -15.89
N HIS A 5 -8.40 1.90 -15.85
CA HIS A 5 -7.78 0.80 -15.11
C HIS A 5 -7.71 1.05 -13.61
N TRP A 6 -7.55 -0.04 -12.86
CA TRP A 6 -7.23 0.02 -11.44
C TRP A 6 -5.70 0.09 -11.32
N VAL A 7 -5.20 1.07 -10.59
CA VAL A 7 -3.77 1.37 -10.45
C VAL A 7 -3.40 1.23 -8.98
N VAL A 8 -2.34 0.48 -8.70
CA VAL A 8 -1.73 0.38 -7.38
C VAL A 8 -0.41 1.13 -7.39
N LEU A 9 -0.27 2.11 -6.51
CA LEU A 9 0.96 2.85 -6.25
C LEU A 9 1.62 2.26 -5.01
N ASP A 10 2.69 1.50 -5.22
CA ASP A 10 3.42 0.88 -4.11
C ASP A 10 4.47 1.83 -3.53
N GLU A 11 4.79 1.64 -2.25
CA GLU A 11 5.82 2.38 -1.50
C GLU A 11 5.77 3.92 -1.67
N LEU A 12 4.56 4.50 -1.64
CA LEU A 12 4.36 5.90 -2.03
C LEU A 12 5.20 6.90 -1.22
N ASN A 13 5.56 6.55 0.01
CA ASN A 13 6.40 7.36 0.88
C ASN A 13 7.90 7.38 0.51
N LEU A 14 8.33 6.57 -0.46
CA LEU A 14 9.67 6.62 -1.06
C LEU A 14 9.72 7.53 -2.31
N ALA A 15 8.55 7.93 -2.84
CA ALA A 15 8.48 8.81 -3.99
C ALA A 15 9.12 10.17 -3.71
N SER A 16 9.70 10.77 -4.75
CA SER A 16 10.22 12.14 -4.67
C SER A 16 9.09 13.14 -4.42
N GLN A 17 9.45 14.31 -3.89
CA GLN A 17 8.47 15.39 -3.68
C GLN A 17 7.79 15.82 -4.98
N SER A 18 8.53 15.86 -6.10
CA SER A 18 7.98 16.22 -7.41
C SER A 18 6.93 15.22 -7.91
N VAL A 19 7.12 13.93 -7.65
CA VAL A 19 6.13 12.89 -7.97
C VAL A 19 4.88 13.06 -7.10
N LEU A 20 5.04 13.31 -5.80
CA LEU A 20 3.90 13.56 -4.90
C LEU A 20 3.13 14.83 -5.30
N GLU A 21 3.82 15.89 -5.70
CA GLU A 21 3.21 17.12 -6.22
C GLU A 21 2.45 16.89 -7.52
N SER A 22 3.00 16.08 -8.42
CA SER A 22 2.32 15.72 -9.69
C SER A 22 1.09 14.84 -9.46
N LEU A 23 1.12 13.98 -8.43
CA LEU A 23 -0.04 13.17 -8.04
C LEU A 23 -1.14 13.99 -7.37
N ASN A 24 -0.82 15.11 -6.73
CA ASN A 24 -1.83 15.97 -6.13
C ASN A 24 -2.90 16.40 -7.15
N SER A 25 -2.51 16.79 -8.37
CA SER A 25 -3.46 17.20 -9.43
C SER A 25 -4.34 16.05 -9.93
N VAL A 26 -3.91 14.81 -9.74
CA VAL A 26 -4.73 13.62 -10.05
C VAL A 26 -5.84 13.45 -9.02
N PHE A 27 -5.57 13.77 -7.75
CA PHE A 27 -6.49 13.53 -6.63
C PHE A 27 -7.39 14.73 -6.29
N ASP A 28 -7.11 15.93 -6.80
CA ASP A 28 -7.99 17.08 -6.65
C ASP A 28 -9.03 17.19 -7.78
N HIS A 29 -9.69 18.34 -7.90
CA HIS A 29 -10.75 18.56 -8.87
C HIS A 29 -10.27 18.51 -10.33
N ARG A 30 -8.97 18.71 -10.59
CA ARG A 30 -8.42 18.77 -11.95
C ARG A 30 -8.38 17.40 -12.62
N GLY A 31 -8.11 16.34 -11.85
CA GLY A 31 -8.08 14.97 -12.38
C GLY A 31 -7.04 14.78 -13.48
N GLU A 32 -5.91 15.49 -13.42
CA GLU A 32 -4.86 15.46 -14.43
C GLU A 32 -3.52 15.03 -13.83
N LEU A 33 -2.75 14.26 -14.60
CA LEU A 33 -1.37 13.95 -14.27
C LEU A 33 -0.46 14.84 -15.11
N TYR A 34 0.27 15.74 -14.46
CA TYR A 34 1.32 16.53 -15.12
C TYR A 34 2.65 15.77 -15.10
N VAL A 35 3.33 15.71 -16.24
CA VAL A 35 4.67 15.10 -16.37
C VAL A 35 5.65 16.20 -16.79
N PRO A 36 6.46 16.75 -15.87
CA PRO A 36 7.37 17.86 -16.15
C PRO A 36 8.34 17.58 -17.29
N GLU A 37 8.85 16.35 -17.38
CA GLU A 37 9.82 15.91 -18.38
C GLU A 37 9.26 15.96 -19.80
N LEU A 38 7.93 15.88 -19.94
CA LEU A 38 7.22 15.95 -21.21
C LEU A 38 6.55 17.30 -21.44
N ALA A 39 6.57 18.18 -20.43
CA ALA A 39 5.79 19.43 -20.38
C ALA A 39 4.31 19.21 -20.78
N ARG A 40 3.70 18.10 -20.34
CA ARG A 40 2.34 17.69 -20.74
C ARG A 40 1.49 17.22 -19.57
N SER A 41 0.20 17.55 -19.64
CA SER A 41 -0.84 17.02 -18.76
C SER A 41 -1.62 15.89 -19.42
N PHE A 42 -2.01 14.90 -18.63
CA PHE A 42 -2.83 13.78 -19.05
C PHE A 42 -4.08 13.68 -18.19
N LEU A 43 -5.26 13.86 -18.79
CA LEU A 43 -6.53 13.66 -18.09
C LEU A 43 -6.71 12.19 -17.67
N VAL A 44 -7.14 12.02 -16.42
CA VAL A 44 -7.49 10.74 -15.80
C VAL A 44 -9.00 10.58 -15.87
N ASN A 45 -9.46 9.47 -16.43
CA ASN A 45 -10.89 9.13 -16.40
C ASN A 45 -11.26 8.69 -14.97
N ARG A 46 -11.71 9.62 -14.13
CA ARG A 46 -11.96 9.39 -12.70
C ARG A 46 -13.16 8.50 -12.41
N ASP A 47 -14.10 8.40 -13.35
CA ASP A 47 -15.29 7.57 -13.18
C ASP A 47 -14.92 6.09 -13.22
N GLN A 48 -14.00 5.72 -14.11
CA GLN A 48 -13.58 4.33 -14.29
C GLN A 48 -12.26 3.99 -13.59
N THR A 49 -11.35 4.96 -13.44
CA THR A 49 -10.03 4.72 -12.85
C THR A 49 -10.10 4.69 -11.34
N LYS A 50 -9.59 3.62 -10.72
CA LYS A 50 -9.43 3.51 -9.27
C LYS A 50 -7.96 3.50 -8.93
N ILE A 51 -7.56 4.36 -8.00
CA ILE A 51 -6.18 4.47 -7.56
C ILE A 51 -6.11 3.99 -6.13
N PHE A 52 -5.29 2.97 -5.92
CA PHE A 52 -4.90 2.45 -4.62
C PHE A 52 -3.45 2.87 -4.38
N ALA A 53 -3.12 3.21 -3.14
CA ALA A 53 -1.75 3.50 -2.76
C ALA A 53 -1.40 2.84 -1.45
N CYS A 54 -0.18 2.32 -1.37
CA CYS A 54 0.40 1.72 -0.18
C CYS A 54 1.35 2.72 0.47
N GLN A 55 1.25 2.89 1.78
CA GLN A 55 2.26 3.58 2.58
C GLN A 55 2.90 2.57 3.53
N ASN A 56 4.21 2.39 3.38
CA ASN A 56 4.99 1.55 4.29
C ASN A 56 5.10 2.22 5.67
N PRO A 57 5.22 1.45 6.76
CA PRO A 57 5.41 2.00 8.10
C PRO A 57 6.64 2.91 8.16
N VAL A 58 6.46 4.12 8.70
CA VAL A 58 7.51 5.16 8.70
C VAL A 58 8.73 4.76 9.55
N HIS A 59 8.53 3.87 10.53
CA HIS A 59 9.56 3.44 11.48
C HIS A 59 10.53 2.38 10.95
N GLU A 60 10.36 1.89 9.72
CA GLU A 60 11.23 0.85 9.13
C GLU A 60 12.58 1.36 8.58
N GLY A 61 12.95 2.62 8.86
CA GLY A 61 14.21 3.21 8.38
C GLY A 61 14.28 3.32 6.84
N GLY A 62 15.47 3.58 6.30
CA GLY A 62 15.69 3.56 4.83
C GLY A 62 15.20 4.79 4.06
N GLY A 63 15.22 5.99 4.67
CA GLY A 63 14.81 7.23 3.99
C GLY A 63 13.28 7.41 3.85
N ARG A 64 12.49 6.53 4.45
CA ARG A 64 11.03 6.62 4.52
C ARG A 64 10.61 7.87 5.28
N ARG A 65 9.90 8.77 4.60
CA ARG A 65 9.32 9.98 5.20
C ARG A 65 7.82 9.80 5.42
N GLY A 66 7.25 10.52 6.40
CA GLY A 66 5.81 10.60 6.50
C GLY A 66 5.23 11.35 5.31
N LEU A 67 4.16 10.84 4.69
CA LEU A 67 3.43 11.60 3.68
C LEU A 67 2.78 12.84 4.33
N PRO A 68 2.77 14.01 3.67
CA PRO A 68 2.12 15.20 4.20
C PRO A 68 0.65 14.94 4.54
N LYS A 69 0.16 15.48 5.67
CA LYS A 69 -1.25 15.32 6.08
C LYS A 69 -2.23 15.80 5.00
N SER A 70 -1.90 16.89 4.31
CA SER A 70 -2.69 17.43 3.21
C SER A 70 -2.78 16.50 2.00
N PHE A 71 -1.77 15.65 1.78
CA PHE A 71 -1.77 14.64 0.74
C PHE A 71 -2.62 13.43 1.18
N LEU A 72 -2.43 12.97 2.42
CA LEU A 72 -3.19 11.88 3.01
C LEU A 72 -4.70 12.14 3.08
N ASN A 73 -5.09 13.40 3.31
CA ASN A 73 -6.50 13.80 3.36
C ASN A 73 -7.23 13.68 2.00
N ARG A 74 -6.51 13.46 0.90
CA ARG A 74 -7.11 13.24 -0.44
C ARG A 74 -7.53 11.79 -0.67
N PHE A 75 -7.17 10.91 0.27
CA PHE A 75 -7.50 9.50 0.23
C PHE A 75 -8.38 9.11 1.39
N THR A 76 -9.23 8.11 1.16
CA THR A 76 -9.77 7.30 2.25
C THR A 76 -8.66 6.37 2.74
N GLN A 77 -8.36 6.42 4.03
CA GLN A 77 -7.29 5.64 4.66
C GLN A 77 -7.85 4.37 5.29
N VAL A 78 -7.33 3.22 4.88
CA VAL A 78 -7.66 1.89 5.40
C VAL A 78 -6.40 1.27 5.98
N TYR A 79 -6.51 0.67 7.16
CA TYR A 79 -5.40 -0.02 7.81
C TYR A 79 -5.60 -1.52 7.68
N VAL A 80 -4.66 -2.19 7.00
CA VAL A 80 -4.72 -3.64 6.79
C VAL A 80 -3.82 -4.35 7.78
N ARG A 81 -4.40 -5.24 8.59
CA ARG A 81 -3.65 -6.09 9.53
C ARG A 81 -2.73 -7.06 8.81
N GLY A 82 -1.57 -7.33 9.40
CA GLY A 82 -0.72 -8.43 8.97
C GLY A 82 -1.42 -9.79 9.10
N LEU A 83 -0.96 -10.77 8.34
CA LEU A 83 -1.44 -12.15 8.43
C LEU A 83 -1.13 -12.72 9.82
N ALA A 84 -2.14 -13.32 10.43
CA ALA A 84 -1.97 -14.10 11.66
C ALA A 84 -1.39 -15.49 11.33
N GLY A 85 -1.03 -16.26 12.36
CA GLY A 85 -0.51 -17.62 12.18
C GLY A 85 -1.51 -18.53 11.50
N GLU A 86 -2.76 -18.41 11.91
CA GLU A 86 -3.88 -19.18 11.40
C GLU A 86 -4.16 -18.84 9.93
N ASP A 87 -4.04 -17.56 9.56
CA ASP A 87 -4.18 -17.11 8.17
C ASP A 87 -3.08 -17.74 7.29
N MET A 88 -1.82 -17.75 7.78
CA MET A 88 -0.69 -18.36 7.08
C MET A 88 -0.84 -19.89 6.96
N GLU A 89 -1.22 -20.57 8.04
CA GLU A 89 -1.50 -22.01 8.02
C GLU A 89 -2.59 -22.34 7.00
N PHE A 90 -3.68 -21.58 6.98
CA PHE A 90 -4.77 -21.76 6.01
C PHE A 90 -4.30 -21.58 4.56
N ILE A 91 -3.58 -20.49 4.25
CA ILE A 91 -3.08 -20.21 2.91
C ILE A 91 -2.13 -21.33 2.45
N LEU A 92 -1.20 -21.74 3.31
CA LEU A 92 -0.18 -22.71 2.94
C LEU A 92 -0.75 -24.13 2.80
N ASN A 93 -1.68 -24.55 3.67
CA ASN A 93 -2.34 -25.84 3.54
C ASN A 93 -3.12 -25.96 2.23
N ASN A 94 -3.74 -24.86 1.77
CA ASN A 94 -4.44 -24.83 0.47
C ASN A 94 -3.47 -24.77 -0.72
N SER A 95 -2.35 -24.05 -0.57
CA SER A 95 -1.37 -23.87 -1.66
C SER A 95 -0.46 -25.09 -1.85
N PHE A 96 -0.18 -25.82 -0.78
CA PHE A 96 0.76 -26.94 -0.75
C PHE A 96 0.15 -28.17 -0.03
N PRO A 97 -0.93 -28.76 -0.58
CA PRO A 97 -1.65 -29.86 0.06
C PRO A 97 -0.82 -31.15 0.23
N GLN A 98 0.30 -31.27 -0.50
CA GLN A 98 1.23 -32.40 -0.41
C GLN A 98 2.13 -32.37 0.83
N ILE A 99 2.24 -31.23 1.51
CA ILE A 99 3.06 -31.10 2.72
C ILE A 99 2.20 -31.48 3.92
N PRO A 100 2.64 -32.39 4.81
CA PRO A 100 1.88 -32.76 6.00
C PRO A 100 1.54 -31.53 6.88
N PRO A 101 0.30 -31.39 7.36
CA PRO A 101 -0.14 -30.22 8.14
C PRO A 101 0.72 -29.93 9.38
N ASP A 102 1.25 -30.97 10.03
CA ASP A 102 2.12 -30.83 11.20
C ASP A 102 3.44 -30.14 10.85
N VAL A 103 4.01 -30.45 9.69
CA VAL A 103 5.22 -29.80 9.16
C VAL A 103 4.91 -28.34 8.81
N MET A 104 3.75 -28.09 8.19
CA MET A 104 3.31 -26.72 7.86
C MET A 104 3.19 -25.85 9.11
N LYS A 105 2.57 -26.39 10.16
CA LYS A 105 2.41 -25.72 11.45
C LYS A 105 3.75 -25.41 12.10
N LEU A 106 4.71 -26.32 12.03
CA LEU A 106 6.08 -26.09 12.50
C LEU A 106 6.77 -24.97 11.70
N MET A 107 6.61 -24.94 10.38
CA MET A 107 7.16 -23.89 9.52
C MET A 107 6.59 -22.50 9.85
N VAL A 108 5.27 -22.40 10.01
CA VAL A 108 4.61 -21.13 10.40
C VAL A 108 5.09 -20.69 11.78
N LYS A 109 5.09 -21.58 12.76
CA LYS A 109 5.56 -21.27 14.12
C LYS A 109 7.02 -20.80 14.13
N PHE A 110 7.89 -21.46 13.36
CA PHE A 110 9.29 -21.06 13.22
C PHE A 110 9.39 -19.65 12.61
N ASN A 111 8.68 -19.38 11.52
CA ASN A 111 8.68 -18.07 10.86
C ASN A 111 8.21 -16.94 11.81
N GLN A 112 7.14 -17.18 12.57
CA GLN A 112 6.64 -16.22 13.55
C GLN A 112 7.67 -15.93 14.66
N GLN A 113 8.38 -16.96 15.14
CA GLN A 113 9.44 -16.80 16.13
C GLN A 113 10.62 -15.99 15.59
N VAL A 114 11.05 -16.26 14.35
CA VAL A 114 12.11 -15.49 13.68
C VAL A 114 11.71 -14.03 13.53
N ASN A 115 10.50 -13.76 13.03
CA ASN A 115 10.00 -12.39 12.89
C ASN A 115 9.90 -11.66 14.23
N THR A 116 9.49 -12.36 15.30
CA THR A 116 9.40 -11.75 16.64
C THR A 116 10.80 -11.45 17.23
N SER A 117 11.78 -12.28 16.92
CA SER A 117 13.15 -12.18 17.43
C SER A 117 13.98 -11.08 16.75
N HIS A 118 13.81 -10.90 15.44
CA HIS A 118 14.51 -9.86 14.67
C HIS A 118 13.77 -8.51 14.67
N CYS A 119 12.44 -8.49 14.75
CA CYS A 119 11.67 -7.25 14.70
C CYS A 119 11.39 -6.65 16.08
N ARG A 120 12.43 -6.27 16.85
CA ARG A 120 12.25 -5.37 18.00
C ARG A 120 11.83 -3.95 17.59
N VAL A 121 12.00 -3.56 16.33
CA VAL A 121 11.65 -2.23 15.79
C VAL A 121 10.22 -2.18 15.20
N MET A 122 9.60 -3.32 14.86
CA MET A 122 8.26 -3.35 14.23
C MET A 122 7.08 -3.46 15.22
N LYS A 123 7.33 -3.41 16.53
CA LYS A 123 6.27 -3.43 17.56
C LYS A 123 5.63 -2.05 17.77
N THR A 124 5.27 -1.36 16.70
CA THR A 124 4.21 -0.36 16.82
C THR A 124 2.91 -1.04 16.40
N PRO A 125 1.79 -0.83 17.12
CA PRO A 125 0.47 -1.29 16.70
C PRO A 125 -0.03 -0.58 15.43
N HIS A 126 0.88 0.00 14.63
CA HIS A 126 0.66 0.82 13.44
C HIS A 126 1.47 0.32 12.24
N ALA A 127 2.07 -0.88 12.28
CA ALA A 127 2.69 -1.55 11.13
C ALA A 127 1.63 -2.08 10.14
N TYR A 128 0.59 -1.29 9.92
CA TYR A 128 -0.44 -1.54 8.95
C TYR A 128 -0.01 -0.91 7.64
N CYS A 129 -0.04 -1.68 6.54
CA CYS A 129 -0.02 -1.05 5.24
C CYS A 129 -1.25 -0.16 5.16
N ARG A 130 -1.03 1.15 5.06
CA ARG A 130 -2.13 2.08 4.85
C ARG A 130 -2.48 2.02 3.37
N VAL A 131 -3.61 1.40 3.08
CA VAL A 131 -4.20 1.41 1.76
C VAL A 131 -5.05 2.66 1.63
N MET A 132 -4.78 3.40 0.57
CA MET A 132 -5.38 4.69 0.29
C MET A 132 -6.13 4.61 -1.02
N TYR A 133 -7.43 4.96 -1.05
CA TYR A 133 -8.19 5.01 -2.31
C TYR A 133 -8.90 6.34 -2.53
N THR A 134 -9.06 6.73 -3.80
CA THR A 134 -9.79 7.94 -4.19
C THR A 134 -11.30 7.71 -4.02
N PRO A 135 -12.02 8.49 -3.20
CA PRO A 135 -13.47 8.38 -3.12
C PRO A 135 -14.07 8.63 -4.50
N HIS A 136 -15.12 7.87 -4.85
CA HIS A 136 -15.98 8.28 -5.96
C HIS A 136 -16.42 9.72 -5.67
N ALA A 137 -16.30 10.60 -6.66
CA ALA A 137 -17.06 11.83 -6.63
C ALA A 137 -18.53 11.39 -6.60
N TYR A 138 -19.12 11.37 -5.39
CA TYR A 138 -20.56 11.51 -5.28
C TYR A 138 -20.82 12.95 -5.71
N CYS A 139 -21.26 13.12 -6.96
CA CYS A 139 -22.08 14.27 -7.31
C CYS A 139 -23.35 14.23 -6.47
#